data_AF-A0A1R2AKS0-F1
#
_entry.id   AF-A0A1R2AKS0-F1
#
_cell.length_a   1.000
_cell.length_b   1.000
_cell.length_c   1.000
_cell.angle_alpha   90.00
_cell.angle_beta   90.00
_cell.angle_gamma   90.00
#
_symmetry.space_group_name_H-M   'P 1'
#
loop_
_entity.id
_entity.type
_entity.pdbx_description
1 polymer ?
#
loop_
_entity_poly.entity_id
_entity_poly.type
_entity_poly.pdbx_seq_one_letter_code
_entity_poly.pdbx_strand_id
1 'polypeptide(L)'
;MITFNLIRGLTGFIAFSNTRYFIKLIQMCIIKIKDFFIIFIYATLSIGLMNSISTNESFNYHSIWSSPFGIIVGKTDSFYETNFIQSITFIIAVATNMIIMLNMIISILGDVFDEFQLNAEIYNYTEMAQVILETEQIRSFFGSVENYKYLHVCIHAYEAAETEWKGRVMDLRDYLKDDYFKKYLKPSFNENQKQISEETKTIISGEVKTVSGEVKTVSGKVEAVSGKVEAVSEEVKLVKNRIDGIEKSISNLQGSIELVLKILNNK
;
A
#
# COMPACT_ATOMS: atom_id res chain seq x y z
N MET A 1 17.83 28.72 -33.95
CA MET A 1 16.62 28.55 -34.77
C MET A 1 16.56 27.15 -35.39
N ILE A 2 17.51 26.76 -36.25
CA ILE A 2 17.52 25.43 -36.90
C ILE A 2 17.60 24.28 -35.89
N THR A 3 18.51 24.34 -34.92
CA THR A 3 18.70 23.29 -33.91
C THR A 3 17.46 23.04 -33.04
N PHE A 4 16.77 24.10 -32.60
CA PHE A 4 15.52 23.97 -31.85
C PHE A 4 14.39 23.35 -32.68
N ASN A 5 14.32 23.65 -33.98
CA ASN A 5 13.34 23.03 -34.87
C ASN A 5 13.64 21.54 -35.10
N LEU A 6 14.90 21.13 -35.15
CA LEU A 6 15.29 19.72 -35.23
C LEU A 6 14.93 18.95 -33.96
N ILE A 7 15.17 19.55 -32.78
CA ILE A 7 14.76 18.98 -31.49
C ILE A 7 13.24 18.83 -31.42
N ARG A 8 12.49 19.85 -31.87
CA ARG A 8 11.02 19.77 -31.97
C ARG A 8 10.55 18.70 -32.96
N GLY A 9 11.26 18.51 -34.07
CA GLY A 9 11.00 17.42 -35.01
C GLY A 9 11.16 16.05 -34.35
N LEU A 10 12.15 15.91 -33.46
CA LEU A 10 12.36 14.69 -32.68
C LEU A 10 11.21 14.43 -31.69
N THR A 11 10.69 15.48 -31.05
CA THR A 11 9.48 15.41 -30.21
C THR A 11 8.23 15.05 -31.02
N GLY A 12 8.16 15.43 -32.31
CA GLY A 12 7.05 15.08 -33.19
C GLY A 12 6.85 13.57 -33.39
N PHE A 13 7.91 12.77 -33.22
CA PHE A 13 7.81 11.31 -33.28
C PHE A 13 7.05 10.70 -32.08
N ILE A 14 6.67 11.48 -31.07
CA ILE A 14 5.78 11.04 -29.97
C ILE A 14 4.37 10.70 -30.51
N ALA A 15 3.97 11.27 -31.65
CA ALA A 15 2.68 11.01 -32.26
C ALA A 15 2.52 9.54 -32.72
N PHE A 16 3.59 8.86 -33.11
CA PHE A 16 3.51 7.48 -33.62
C PHE A 16 3.66 6.46 -32.49
N SER A 17 2.84 5.39 -32.56
CA SER A 17 2.80 4.33 -31.54
C SER A 17 4.15 3.68 -31.27
N ASN A 18 4.91 3.37 -32.32
CA ASN A 18 6.14 2.59 -32.21
C ASN A 18 7.32 3.41 -31.66
N THR A 19 7.35 4.73 -31.91
CA THR A 19 8.48 5.60 -31.53
C THR A 19 8.26 6.32 -30.21
N ARG A 20 7.00 6.50 -29.78
CA ARG A 20 6.64 7.13 -28.50
C ARG A 20 7.34 6.48 -27.31
N TYR A 21 7.34 5.15 -27.26
CA TYR A 21 7.98 4.38 -26.20
C TYR A 21 9.46 4.78 -26.03
N PHE A 22 10.22 4.77 -27.12
CA PHE A 22 11.66 5.06 -27.09
C PHE A 22 11.96 6.52 -26.75
N ILE A 23 11.17 7.46 -27.28
CA ILE A 23 11.40 8.89 -27.02
C ILE A 23 11.14 9.23 -25.57
N LYS A 24 10.08 8.66 -24.98
CA LYS A 24 9.79 8.87 -23.57
C LYS A 24 10.87 8.26 -22.68
N LEU A 25 11.32 7.05 -23.01
CA LEU A 25 12.43 6.40 -22.30
C LEU A 25 13.70 7.27 -22.35
N ILE A 26 14.07 7.78 -23.52
CA ILE A 26 15.23 8.68 -23.68
C ILE A 26 15.07 9.95 -22.85
N GLN A 27 13.87 10.57 -22.86
CA GLN A 27 13.60 11.77 -22.06
C GLN A 27 13.76 11.49 -20.57
N MET A 28 13.26 10.36 -20.08
CA MET A 28 13.42 9.95 -18.68
C MET A 28 14.90 9.73 -18.31
N CYS A 29 15.66 9.09 -19.19
CA CYS A 29 17.10 8.89 -19.01
C CYS A 29 17.83 10.23 -18.90
N ILE A 30 17.50 11.20 -19.75
CA ILE A 30 18.11 12.54 -19.74
C ILE A 30 17.79 13.31 -18.44
N ILE A 31 16.63 13.08 -17.82
CA ILE A 31 16.31 13.72 -16.54
C ILE A 31 17.14 13.11 -15.40
N LYS A 32 17.30 11.79 -15.40
CA LYS A 32 17.95 11.05 -14.31
C LYS A 32 19.48 11.09 -14.38
N ILE A 33 20.05 11.28 -15.57
CA ILE A 33 21.50 11.43 -15.77
C ILE A 33 22.06 12.76 -15.24
N LYS A 34 21.22 13.75 -14.91
CA LYS A 34 21.69 15.11 -14.57
C LYS A 34 22.68 15.12 -13.41
N ASP A 35 22.42 14.34 -12.36
CA ASP A 35 23.21 14.35 -11.13
C ASP A 35 24.59 13.72 -11.38
N PHE A 36 24.60 12.68 -12.22
CA PHE A 36 25.82 12.07 -12.72
C PHE A 36 26.63 13.01 -13.61
N PHE A 37 25.96 13.79 -14.46
CA PHE A 37 26.61 14.72 -15.38
C PHE A 37 27.43 15.80 -14.64
N ILE A 38 27.01 16.18 -13.43
CA ILE A 38 27.76 17.11 -12.57
C ILE A 38 29.11 16.49 -12.16
N ILE A 39 29.11 15.24 -11.70
CA ILE A 39 30.32 14.50 -11.32
C ILE A 39 31.23 14.33 -12.54
N PHE A 40 30.65 14.01 -13.69
CA PHE A 40 31.36 13.86 -14.96
C PHE A 40 32.09 15.14 -15.38
N ILE A 41 31.41 16.30 -15.33
CA ILE A 41 32.02 17.60 -15.65
C ILE A 41 33.20 17.88 -14.71
N TYR A 42 33.02 17.66 -13.41
CA TYR A 42 34.05 17.91 -12.41
C TYR A 42 35.28 17.01 -12.61
N ALA A 43 35.08 15.71 -12.87
CA ALA A 43 36.15 14.76 -13.13
C ALA A 43 36.93 15.12 -14.41
N THR A 44 36.21 15.47 -15.48
CA THR A 44 36.80 15.85 -16.78
C THR A 44 37.66 17.11 -16.64
N LEU A 45 37.15 18.13 -15.96
CA LEU A 45 37.91 19.37 -15.70
C LEU A 45 39.15 19.10 -14.84
N SER A 46 39.02 18.25 -13.81
CA SER A 46 40.14 17.91 -12.92
C SER A 46 41.28 17.22 -13.67
N ILE A 47 40.96 16.27 -14.56
CA ILE A 47 41.93 15.59 -15.42
C ILE A 47 42.60 16.58 -16.38
N GLY A 48 41.83 17.50 -16.97
CA GLY A 48 42.35 18.53 -17.87
C GLY A 48 43.32 19.51 -17.24
N LEU A 49 42.98 19.98 -16.04
CA LEU A 49 43.87 20.84 -15.27
C LEU A 49 45.16 20.10 -14.89
N MET A 50 45.05 18.85 -14.44
CA MET A 50 46.20 18.04 -14.08
C MET A 50 47.16 17.83 -15.26
N ASN A 51 46.62 17.54 -16.45
CA ASN A 51 47.44 17.41 -17.65
C ASN A 51 48.10 18.73 -18.05
N SER A 52 47.35 19.84 -18.04
CA SER A 52 47.86 21.16 -18.43
C SER A 52 49.02 21.62 -17.54
N ILE A 53 48.94 21.34 -16.23
CA ILE A 53 50.02 21.63 -15.28
C ILE A 53 51.23 20.73 -15.56
N SER A 54 51.02 19.46 -15.92
CA SER A 54 52.10 18.52 -16.22
C SER A 54 52.85 18.83 -17.52
N THR A 55 52.20 19.45 -18.50
CA THR A 55 52.80 19.80 -19.81
C THR A 55 53.26 21.25 -19.88
N ASN A 56 53.00 22.07 -18.85
CA ASN A 56 53.19 23.53 -18.86
C ASN A 56 52.53 24.21 -20.07
N GLU A 57 51.43 23.65 -20.57
CA GLU A 57 50.65 24.26 -21.64
C GLU A 57 49.82 25.44 -21.11
N SER A 58 49.54 26.41 -21.98
CA SER A 58 48.63 27.50 -21.64
C SER A 58 47.22 26.97 -21.32
N PHE A 59 46.57 27.58 -20.33
CA PHE A 59 45.19 27.31 -19.93
C PHE A 59 44.18 27.75 -21.00
N ASN A 60 44.02 26.94 -22.05
CA ASN A 60 43.09 27.15 -23.14
C ASN A 60 41.90 26.18 -23.04
N TYR A 61 40.80 26.50 -23.73
CA TYR A 61 39.64 25.59 -23.85
C TYR A 61 40.04 24.19 -24.34
N HIS A 62 41.01 24.13 -25.26
CA HIS A 62 41.48 22.87 -25.80
C HIS A 62 42.14 21.99 -24.73
N SER A 63 43.03 22.54 -23.90
CA SER A 63 43.78 21.78 -22.89
C SER A 63 42.95 21.44 -21.66
N ILE A 64 42.03 22.32 -21.25
CA ILE A 64 41.18 22.10 -20.06
C ILE A 64 39.97 21.20 -20.34
N TRP A 65 39.36 21.31 -21.52
CA TRP A 65 38.07 20.64 -21.80
C TRP A 65 38.11 19.71 -23.01
N SER A 66 38.52 20.20 -24.18
CA SER A 66 38.38 19.43 -25.43
C SER A 66 39.26 18.17 -25.48
N SER A 67 40.51 18.28 -25.02
CA SER A 67 41.47 17.16 -25.01
C SER A 67 41.08 16.09 -23.97
N PRO A 68 40.81 16.44 -22.70
CA PRO A 68 40.35 15.48 -21.69
C PRO A 68 39.02 14.81 -22.05
N PHE A 69 38.05 15.57 -22.54
CA PHE A 69 36.81 15.02 -23.07
C PHE A 69 37.07 14.10 -24.26
N GLY A 70 38.02 14.47 -25.12
CA GLY A 70 38.52 13.63 -26.21
C GLY A 70 38.95 12.26 -25.73
N ILE A 71 39.77 12.16 -24.67
CA ILE A 71 40.20 10.87 -24.10
C ILE A 71 39.02 10.04 -23.63
N ILE A 72 38.07 10.66 -22.94
CA ILE A 72 36.86 9.99 -22.44
C ILE A 72 36.06 9.40 -23.62
N VAL A 73 35.99 10.11 -24.74
CA VAL A 73 35.32 9.64 -25.96
C VAL A 73 36.20 8.67 -26.79
N GLY A 74 37.49 8.52 -26.45
CA GLY A 74 38.42 7.59 -27.11
C GLY A 74 39.36 8.23 -28.14
N LYS A 75 39.49 9.55 -28.17
CA LYS A 75 40.51 10.27 -28.97
C LYS A 75 41.84 10.29 -28.22
N THR A 76 42.86 9.64 -28.78
CA THR A 76 44.18 9.48 -28.15
C THR A 76 45.21 10.55 -28.56
N ASP A 77 44.95 11.30 -29.63
CA ASP A 77 45.95 12.14 -30.31
C ASP A 77 46.49 13.33 -29.48
N SER A 78 45.90 13.62 -28.32
CA SER A 78 46.22 14.82 -27.53
C SER A 78 47.15 14.59 -26.34
N PHE A 79 47.49 13.33 -26.03
CA PHE A 79 48.41 13.00 -24.93
C PHE A 79 49.64 12.31 -25.50
N TYR A 80 50.66 13.10 -25.85
CA TYR A 80 51.97 12.55 -26.14
C TYR A 80 52.63 12.14 -24.82
N GLU A 81 52.78 10.85 -24.54
CA GLU A 81 53.44 10.36 -23.31
C GLU A 81 54.93 10.74 -23.30
N THR A 82 55.25 11.93 -22.80
CA THR A 82 56.64 12.33 -22.57
C THR A 82 57.01 12.29 -21.09
N ASN A 83 56.04 12.47 -20.18
CA ASN A 83 56.26 12.62 -18.75
C ASN A 83 55.53 11.55 -17.92
N PHE A 84 56.16 11.08 -16.83
CA PHE A 84 55.59 10.09 -15.90
C PHE A 84 54.23 10.53 -15.32
N ILE A 85 54.08 11.82 -14.99
CA ILE A 85 52.82 12.39 -14.47
C ILE A 85 51.71 12.32 -15.53
N GLN A 86 52.06 12.45 -16.81
CA GLN A 86 51.11 12.37 -17.91
C GLN A 86 50.64 10.94 -18.15
N SER A 87 51.52 9.95 -18.09
CA SER A 87 51.15 8.53 -18.14
C SER A 87 50.22 8.15 -16.98
N ILE A 88 50.48 8.66 -15.76
CA ILE A 88 49.58 8.48 -14.61
C ILE A 88 48.21 9.14 -14.87
N THR A 89 48.21 10.38 -15.36
CA THR A 89 46.98 11.13 -15.66
C THR A 89 46.14 10.40 -16.72
N PHE A 90 46.80 9.83 -17.73
CA PHE A 90 46.17 9.03 -18.77
C PHE A 90 45.54 7.74 -18.21
N ILE A 91 46.26 6.98 -17.38
CA ILE A 91 45.72 5.77 -16.73
C ILE A 91 44.51 6.12 -15.85
N ILE A 92 44.59 7.19 -15.06
CA ILE A 92 43.47 7.66 -14.22
C ILE A 92 42.28 8.09 -15.09
N ALA A 93 42.52 8.78 -16.19
CA ALA A 93 41.47 9.22 -17.11
C ALA A 93 40.73 8.04 -17.75
N VAL A 94 41.47 7.03 -18.23
CA VAL A 94 40.90 5.81 -18.82
C VAL A 94 40.13 5.01 -17.77
N ALA A 95 40.70 4.81 -16.57
CA ALA A 95 40.02 4.09 -15.48
C ALA A 95 38.74 4.81 -15.04
N THR A 96 38.81 6.14 -14.88
CA THR A 96 37.65 6.97 -14.53
C THR A 96 36.59 6.93 -15.62
N ASN A 97 36.97 7.01 -16.89
CA ASN A 97 36.05 6.90 -18.02
C ASN A 97 35.31 5.56 -18.04
N MET A 98 36.03 4.45 -17.82
CA MET A 98 35.44 3.11 -17.75
C MET A 98 34.42 3.02 -16.60
N ILE A 99 34.78 3.50 -15.41
CA ILE A 99 33.89 3.48 -14.22
C ILE A 99 32.66 4.37 -14.43
N ILE A 100 32.85 5.57 -14.96
CA ILE A 100 31.79 6.53 -15.27
C ILE A 100 30.81 5.93 -16.28
N MET A 101 31.30 5.43 -17.42
CA MET A 101 30.41 4.84 -18.43
C MET A 101 29.69 3.59 -17.93
N LEU A 102 30.37 2.70 -17.21
CA LEU A 102 29.72 1.51 -16.65
C LEU A 102 28.65 1.88 -15.63
N ASN A 103 28.96 2.75 -14.67
CA ASN A 103 28.00 3.10 -13.62
C ASN A 103 26.80 3.86 -14.18
N MET A 104 27.00 4.69 -15.19
CA MET A 104 25.93 5.42 -15.88
C MET A 104 25.01 4.46 -16.65
N ILE A 105 25.57 3.51 -17.40
CA ILE A 105 24.79 2.59 -18.22
C ILE A 105 24.12 1.52 -17.35
N ILE A 106 24.83 0.92 -16.41
CA ILE A 106 24.31 -0.24 -15.66
C ILE A 106 23.30 0.19 -14.61
N SER A 107 23.59 1.25 -13.84
CA SER A 107 22.69 1.65 -12.75
C SER A 107 21.55 2.53 -13.25
N ILE A 108 21.86 3.62 -13.97
CA ILE A 108 20.83 4.62 -14.31
C ILE A 108 19.92 4.09 -15.42
N LEU A 109 20.46 3.51 -16.49
CA LEU A 109 19.62 2.99 -17.57
C LEU A 109 18.80 1.77 -17.09
N GLY A 110 19.39 0.90 -16.26
CA GLY A 110 18.70 -0.23 -15.67
C GLY A 110 17.52 0.18 -14.78
N ASP A 111 17.76 1.09 -13.84
CA ASP A 111 16.73 1.56 -12.91
C ASP A 111 15.63 2.36 -13.63
N VAL A 112 16.01 3.21 -14.60
CA VAL A 112 15.04 3.97 -15.40
C VAL A 112 14.23 3.06 -16.31
N PHE A 113 14.85 2.02 -16.86
CA PHE A 113 14.11 1.02 -17.65
C PHE A 113 13.11 0.27 -16.77
N ASP A 114 13.52 -0.21 -15.60
CA ASP A 114 12.62 -0.87 -14.64
C ASP A 114 11.47 0.08 -14.20
N GLU A 115 11.76 1.35 -13.87
CA GLU A 115 10.75 2.37 -13.50
C GLU A 115 9.80 2.72 -14.66
N PHE A 116 10.33 2.76 -15.88
CA PHE A 116 9.56 3.03 -17.08
C PHE A 116 8.60 1.90 -17.42
N GLN A 117 9.05 0.64 -17.34
CA GLN A 117 8.21 -0.53 -17.57
C GLN A 117 7.00 -0.56 -16.62
N LEU A 118 7.20 -0.22 -15.33
CA LEU A 118 6.12 -0.15 -14.34
C LEU A 118 5.01 0.84 -14.71
N ASN A 119 5.36 1.91 -15.41
CA ASN A 119 4.46 3.02 -15.72
C ASN A 119 4.20 3.16 -17.22
N ALA A 120 4.61 2.17 -18.04
CA ALA A 120 4.62 2.28 -19.50
C ALA A 120 3.21 2.57 -20.05
N GLU A 121 2.19 1.90 -19.51
CA GLU A 121 0.80 2.11 -19.89
C GLU A 121 0.31 3.53 -19.56
N ILE A 122 0.61 4.02 -18.36
CA ILE A 122 0.25 5.37 -17.90
C ILE A 122 0.92 6.43 -18.79
N TYR A 123 2.22 6.27 -19.07
CA TYR A 123 2.94 7.18 -19.95
C TYR A 123 2.40 7.15 -21.37
N ASN A 124 2.07 5.97 -21.90
CA ASN A 124 1.52 5.86 -23.24
C ASN A 124 0.22 6.65 -23.40
N TYR A 125 -0.74 6.47 -22.48
CA TYR A 125 -2.01 7.20 -22.53
C TYR A 125 -1.85 8.70 -22.25
N THR A 126 -0.93 9.09 -21.37
CA THR A 126 -0.65 10.52 -21.09
C THR A 126 -0.12 11.22 -22.33
N GLU A 127 0.84 10.61 -23.03
CA GLU A 127 1.39 11.16 -24.28
C GLU A 127 0.34 11.17 -25.42
N MET A 128 -0.51 10.13 -25.51
CA MET A 128 -1.64 10.15 -26.46
C MET A 128 -2.57 11.34 -26.21
N ALA A 129 -2.97 11.54 -24.95
CA ALA A 129 -3.87 12.61 -24.57
C ALA A 129 -3.27 13.98 -24.88
N GLN A 130 -1.96 14.15 -24.63
CA GLN A 130 -1.26 15.38 -24.94
C GLN A 130 -1.21 15.66 -26.44
N VAL A 131 -0.87 14.67 -27.27
CA VAL A 131 -0.87 14.83 -28.74
C VAL A 131 -2.27 15.14 -29.27
N ILE A 132 -3.31 14.50 -28.74
CA ILE A 132 -4.70 14.79 -29.10
C ILE A 132 -5.06 16.23 -28.75
N LEU A 133 -4.73 16.68 -27.53
CA LEU A 133 -4.99 18.03 -27.07
C LEU A 133 -4.26 19.09 -27.91
N GLU A 134 -2.98 18.87 -28.24
CA GLU A 134 -2.22 19.75 -29.15
C GLU A 134 -2.86 19.80 -30.54
N THR A 135 -3.32 18.66 -31.05
CA THR A 135 -4.02 18.57 -32.35
C THR A 135 -5.37 19.31 -32.32
N GLU A 136 -6.13 19.19 -31.24
CA GLU A 136 -7.38 19.91 -31.05
C GLU A 136 -7.17 21.42 -30.93
N GLN A 137 -6.13 21.85 -30.22
CA GLN A 137 -5.77 23.27 -30.14
C GLN A 137 -5.47 23.86 -31.52
N ILE A 138 -4.72 23.14 -32.36
CA ILE A 138 -4.47 23.55 -33.75
C ILE A 138 -5.77 23.58 -34.55
N ARG A 139 -6.61 22.55 -34.42
CA ARG A 139 -7.87 22.42 -35.17
C ARG A 139 -8.93 23.44 -34.77
N SER A 140 -8.94 23.88 -33.51
CA SER A 140 -9.82 24.92 -32.98
C SER A 140 -9.72 26.23 -33.77
N PHE A 141 -8.51 26.58 -34.25
CA PHE A 141 -8.30 27.76 -35.09
C PHE A 141 -8.96 27.68 -36.48
N PHE A 142 -9.28 26.48 -36.96
CA PHE A 142 -9.89 26.26 -38.27
C PHE A 142 -11.42 26.10 -38.22
N GLY A 143 -12.02 26.21 -37.04
CA GLY A 143 -13.45 25.97 -36.82
C GLY A 143 -13.79 24.47 -36.84
N SER A 144 -14.48 24.01 -35.80
CA SER A 144 -14.84 22.60 -35.64
C SER A 144 -16.33 22.46 -35.31
N VAL A 145 -17.02 21.60 -36.07
CA VAL A 145 -18.33 21.06 -35.70
C VAL A 145 -18.09 19.87 -34.80
N GLU A 146 -18.40 20.02 -33.51
CA GLU A 146 -18.25 18.96 -32.51
C GLU A 146 -19.36 17.93 -32.67
N ASN A 147 -19.02 16.74 -33.16
CA ASN A 147 -19.87 15.56 -33.10
C ASN A 147 -19.27 14.59 -32.09
N TYR A 148 -19.71 14.70 -30.84
CA TYR A 148 -19.37 13.74 -29.79
C TYR A 148 -19.81 12.33 -30.24
N LYS A 149 -18.85 11.41 -30.31
CA LYS A 149 -19.10 10.00 -30.60
C LYS A 149 -18.52 9.17 -29.47
N TYR A 150 -19.25 8.13 -29.09
CA TYR A 150 -18.78 7.19 -28.08
C TYR A 150 -17.68 6.32 -28.68
N LEU A 151 -16.51 6.34 -28.07
CA LEU A 151 -15.44 5.40 -28.34
C LEU A 151 -15.63 4.19 -27.42
N HIS A 152 -16.11 3.08 -27.98
CA HIS A 152 -16.11 1.81 -27.28
C HIS A 152 -14.74 1.15 -27.49
N VAL A 153 -13.87 1.25 -26.50
CA VAL A 153 -12.56 0.58 -26.53
C VAL A 153 -12.80 -0.87 -26.11
N CYS A 154 -12.97 -1.75 -27.10
CA CYS A 154 -12.96 -3.19 -26.88
C CYS A 154 -11.50 -3.63 -26.66
N ILE A 155 -11.10 -3.78 -25.41
CA ILE A 155 -9.82 -4.41 -25.04
C ILE A 155 -10.06 -5.93 -25.07
N HIS A 156 -9.20 -6.68 -25.73
CA HIS A 156 -9.29 -8.13 -25.71
C HIS A 156 -9.08 -8.63 -24.27
N ALA A 157 -10.00 -9.46 -23.74
CA ALA A 157 -9.91 -10.05 -22.40
C ALA A 157 -8.64 -10.91 -22.19
N TYR A 158 -7.94 -11.21 -23.28
CA TYR A 158 -6.67 -11.94 -23.34
C TYR A 158 -5.69 -11.25 -24.28
N GLU A 159 -5.65 -9.90 -24.30
CA GLU A 159 -4.42 -9.25 -24.77
C GLU A 159 -3.32 -9.79 -23.87
N ALA A 160 -2.51 -10.65 -24.48
CA ALA A 160 -1.86 -11.73 -23.79
C ALA A 160 -0.99 -11.17 -22.68
N ALA A 161 -0.91 -11.91 -21.58
CA ALA A 161 0.34 -11.99 -20.85
C ALA A 161 1.39 -12.53 -21.82
N GLU A 162 1.85 -11.69 -22.75
CA GLU A 162 3.04 -11.97 -23.51
C GLU A 162 4.14 -12.15 -22.47
N THR A 163 4.81 -13.29 -22.60
CA THR A 163 6.02 -13.66 -21.89
C THR A 163 7.19 -12.76 -22.30
N GLU A 164 6.94 -11.46 -22.43
CA GLU A 164 7.98 -10.45 -22.52
C GLU A 164 8.40 -10.11 -21.10
N TRP A 165 9.70 -10.15 -20.86
CA TRP A 165 10.28 -9.79 -19.57
C TRP A 165 9.91 -8.34 -19.23
N LYS A 166 9.10 -8.14 -18.19
CA LYS A 166 8.55 -6.83 -17.79
C LYS A 166 9.42 -6.06 -16.80
N GLY A 167 10.68 -6.48 -16.65
CA GLY A 167 11.61 -5.96 -15.64
C GLY A 167 11.46 -6.68 -14.29
N ARG A 168 12.53 -6.62 -13.49
CA ARG A 168 12.66 -7.43 -12.25
C ARG A 168 11.57 -7.13 -11.22
N VAL A 169 11.17 -5.86 -11.13
CA VAL A 169 10.19 -5.39 -10.12
C VAL A 169 8.77 -5.81 -10.50
N MET A 170 8.43 -5.82 -11.79
CA MET A 170 7.10 -6.23 -12.22
C MET A 170 6.91 -7.75 -12.06
N ASP A 171 7.93 -8.54 -12.41
CA ASP A 171 7.92 -10.00 -12.19
C ASP A 171 7.77 -10.35 -10.70
N LEU A 172 8.49 -9.64 -9.82
CA LEU A 172 8.35 -9.83 -8.37
C LEU A 172 6.94 -9.45 -7.88
N ARG A 173 6.39 -8.34 -8.36
CA ARG A 173 5.04 -7.91 -7.99
C ARG A 173 3.99 -8.92 -8.45
N ASP A 174 4.10 -9.42 -9.67
CA ASP A 174 3.17 -10.40 -10.22
C ASP A 174 3.29 -11.74 -9.48
N TYR A 175 4.52 -12.20 -9.19
CA TYR A 175 4.76 -13.35 -8.32
C TYR A 175 4.14 -13.17 -6.92
N LEU A 176 4.30 -12.00 -6.29
CA LEU A 176 3.73 -11.74 -4.97
C LEU A 176 2.20 -11.71 -5.01
N LYS A 177 1.62 -11.08 -6.03
CA LYS A 177 0.17 -10.87 -6.13
C LYS A 177 -0.56 -12.14 -6.56
N ASP A 178 -0.03 -12.86 -7.54
CA ASP A 178 -0.70 -14.02 -8.09
C ASP A 178 -0.25 -15.30 -7.39
N ASP A 179 1.04 -15.62 -7.40
CA ASP A 179 1.51 -16.87 -6.84
C ASP A 179 1.51 -16.86 -5.31
N TYR A 180 2.17 -15.88 -4.68
CA TYR A 180 2.33 -15.89 -3.23
C TYR A 180 1.00 -15.74 -2.50
N PHE A 181 0.21 -14.73 -2.90
CA PHE A 181 -1.08 -14.45 -2.27
C PHE A 181 -2.11 -15.56 -2.50
N LYS A 182 -2.26 -16.07 -3.73
CA LYS A 182 -3.29 -17.10 -4.01
C LYS A 182 -2.88 -18.48 -3.51
N LYS A 183 -1.60 -18.84 -3.61
CA LYS A 183 -1.14 -20.20 -3.30
C LYS A 183 -0.81 -20.42 -1.83
N TYR A 184 -0.29 -19.40 -1.14
CA TYR A 184 0.18 -19.55 0.24
C TYR A 184 -0.67 -18.75 1.22
N LEU A 185 -0.84 -17.45 0.97
CA LEU A 185 -1.47 -16.56 1.94
C LEU A 185 -2.97 -16.86 2.11
N LYS A 186 -3.72 -16.91 1.00
CA LYS A 186 -5.17 -17.09 1.03
C LYS A 186 -5.61 -18.43 1.62
N PRO A 187 -4.98 -19.58 1.29
CA PRO A 187 -5.27 -20.85 1.95
C PRO A 187 -4.97 -20.82 3.45
N SER A 188 -3.83 -20.25 3.86
CA SER A 188 -3.46 -20.14 5.27
C SER A 188 -4.47 -19.28 6.07
N PHE A 189 -4.92 -18.15 5.52
CA PHE A 189 -5.98 -17.35 6.13
C PHE A 189 -7.30 -18.11 6.26
N ASN A 190 -7.70 -18.84 5.21
CA ASN A 190 -8.93 -19.64 5.23
C ASN A 190 -8.84 -20.79 6.25
N GLU A 191 -7.69 -21.44 6.35
CA GLU A 191 -7.45 -22.52 7.31
C GLU A 191 -7.48 -22.01 8.75
N ASN A 192 -6.81 -20.88 9.03
CA ASN A 192 -6.86 -20.22 10.33
C ASN A 192 -8.29 -19.77 10.68
N GLN A 193 -9.03 -19.20 9.73
CA GLN A 193 -10.42 -18.82 9.95
C GLN A 193 -11.30 -20.03 10.27
N LYS A 194 -11.07 -21.16 9.60
CA LYS A 194 -11.78 -22.41 9.86
C LYS A 194 -11.44 -22.95 11.25
N GLN A 195 -10.18 -23.02 11.62
CA GLN A 195 -9.74 -23.46 12.96
C GLN A 195 -10.37 -22.60 14.06
N ILE A 196 -10.31 -21.27 13.94
CA ILE A 196 -10.95 -20.35 14.90
C ILE A 196 -12.44 -20.61 15.00
N SER A 197 -13.13 -20.82 13.88
CA SER A 197 -14.57 -21.09 13.87
C SER A 197 -14.92 -22.42 14.55
N GLU A 198 -14.09 -23.45 14.37
CA GLU A 198 -14.27 -24.76 14.98
C GLU A 198 -13.98 -24.73 16.48
N GLU A 199 -12.88 -24.11 16.89
CA GLU A 199 -12.52 -23.91 18.31
C GLU A 199 -13.56 -23.06 19.04
N THR A 200 -14.02 -21.97 18.44
CA THR A 200 -15.05 -21.11 19.03
C THR A 200 -16.36 -21.89 19.21
N LYS A 201 -16.74 -22.71 18.22
CA LYS A 201 -17.95 -23.55 18.29
C LYS A 201 -17.83 -24.61 19.39
N THR A 202 -16.66 -25.24 19.56
CA THR A 202 -16.48 -26.25 20.60
C THR A 202 -16.52 -25.62 22.00
N ILE A 203 -15.81 -24.51 22.21
CA ILE A 203 -15.80 -23.76 23.49
C ILE A 203 -17.22 -23.32 23.86
N ILE A 204 -17.92 -22.62 22.95
CA ILE A 204 -19.29 -22.14 23.21
C ILE A 204 -20.22 -23.33 23.49
N SER A 205 -20.12 -24.42 22.73
CA SER A 205 -20.97 -25.59 22.95
C SER A 205 -20.70 -26.27 24.30
N GLY A 206 -19.45 -26.24 24.78
CA GLY A 206 -19.06 -26.75 26.08
C GLY A 206 -19.61 -25.89 27.21
N GLU A 207 -19.40 -24.58 27.16
CA GLU A 207 -19.90 -23.63 28.15
C GLU A 207 -21.43 -23.64 28.23
N VAL A 208 -22.13 -23.65 27.08
CA VAL A 208 -23.60 -23.70 27.03
C VAL A 208 -24.13 -25.00 27.67
N LYS A 209 -23.45 -26.13 27.50
CA LYS A 209 -23.83 -27.38 28.17
C LYS A 209 -23.66 -27.30 29.68
N THR A 210 -22.56 -26.71 30.16
CA THR A 210 -22.30 -26.50 31.59
C THR A 210 -23.36 -25.59 32.20
N VAL A 211 -23.61 -24.42 31.59
CA VAL A 211 -24.64 -23.47 32.03
C VAL A 211 -26.03 -24.12 32.00
N SER A 212 -26.36 -24.90 30.97
CA SER A 212 -27.62 -25.63 30.90
C SER A 212 -27.77 -26.64 32.06
N GLY A 213 -26.68 -27.30 32.47
CA GLY A 213 -26.67 -28.17 33.64
C GLY A 213 -26.95 -27.41 34.93
N GLU A 214 -26.26 -26.30 35.15
CA GLU A 214 -26.44 -25.44 36.33
C GLU A 214 -27.87 -24.87 36.41
N VAL A 215 -28.43 -24.42 35.29
CA VAL A 215 -29.81 -23.92 35.21
C VAL A 215 -30.81 -25.00 35.60
N LYS A 216 -30.62 -26.26 35.17
CA LYS A 216 -31.48 -27.38 35.60
C LYS A 216 -31.40 -27.62 37.11
N THR A 217 -30.20 -27.54 37.68
CA THR A 217 -30.02 -27.68 39.14
C THR A 217 -30.71 -26.55 39.90
N VAL A 218 -30.59 -25.31 39.41
CA VAL A 218 -31.29 -24.15 40.00
C VAL A 218 -32.80 -24.31 39.89
N SER A 219 -33.31 -24.73 38.74
CA SER A 219 -34.75 -25.00 38.54
C SER A 219 -35.29 -26.00 39.57
N GLY A 220 -34.59 -27.13 39.78
CA GLY A 220 -34.99 -28.11 40.79
C GLY A 220 -34.95 -27.56 42.23
N LYS A 221 -33.98 -26.70 42.55
CA LYS A 221 -33.95 -26.01 43.86
C LYS A 221 -35.12 -25.03 44.01
N VAL A 222 -35.49 -24.31 42.95
CA VAL A 222 -36.63 -23.38 42.95
C VAL A 222 -37.95 -24.12 43.15
N GLU A 223 -38.15 -25.26 42.49
CA GLU A 223 -39.33 -26.11 42.69
C GLU A 223 -39.43 -26.59 44.16
N ALA A 224 -38.31 -27.04 44.74
CA ALA A 224 -38.27 -27.46 46.14
C ALA A 224 -38.58 -26.30 47.11
N VAL A 225 -38.11 -25.08 46.81
CA VAL A 225 -38.45 -23.88 47.59
C VAL A 225 -39.92 -23.53 47.42
N SER A 226 -40.48 -23.60 46.22
CA SER A 226 -41.90 -23.36 45.95
C SER A 226 -42.78 -24.28 46.81
N GLY A 227 -42.49 -25.58 46.85
CA GLY A 227 -43.23 -26.52 47.69
C GLY A 227 -43.13 -26.21 49.19
N LYS A 228 -41.96 -25.75 49.67
CA LYS A 228 -41.82 -25.29 51.07
C LYS A 228 -42.64 -24.03 51.36
N VAL A 229 -42.68 -23.08 50.42
CA VAL A 229 -43.47 -21.85 50.56
C VAL A 229 -44.97 -22.16 50.60
N GLU A 230 -45.44 -23.11 49.80
CA GLU A 230 -46.83 -23.58 49.86
C GLU A 230 -47.17 -24.18 51.23
N ALA A 231 -46.31 -25.07 51.76
CA ALA A 231 -46.49 -25.64 53.09
C ALA A 231 -46.55 -24.56 54.19
N VAL A 232 -45.64 -23.57 54.15
CA VAL A 232 -45.65 -22.44 55.09
C VAL A 232 -46.93 -21.60 54.93
N SER A 233 -47.41 -21.40 53.70
CA SER A 233 -48.67 -20.68 53.45
C SER A 233 -49.86 -21.38 54.10
N GLU A 234 -49.91 -22.72 54.07
CA GLU A 234 -50.93 -23.50 54.74
C GLU A 234 -50.84 -23.40 56.27
N GLU A 235 -49.64 -23.48 56.84
CA GLU A 235 -49.43 -23.27 58.27
C GLU A 235 -49.88 -21.88 58.73
N VAL A 236 -49.57 -20.84 57.96
CA VAL A 236 -50.01 -19.46 58.25
C VAL A 236 -51.54 -19.34 58.22
N LYS A 237 -52.23 -20.01 57.30
CA LYS A 237 -53.71 -20.05 57.29
C LYS A 237 -54.25 -20.71 58.55
N LEU A 238 -53.65 -21.81 59.00
CA LEU A 238 -54.02 -22.47 60.26
C LEU A 238 -53.82 -21.56 61.48
N VAL A 239 -52.69 -20.86 61.55
CA VAL A 239 -52.40 -19.88 62.61
C VAL A 239 -53.43 -18.75 62.59
N LYS A 240 -53.76 -18.22 61.41
CA LYS A 240 -54.79 -17.18 61.26
C LYS A 240 -56.15 -17.63 61.79
N ASN A 241 -56.60 -18.82 61.42
CA ASN A 241 -57.86 -19.39 61.92
C ASN A 241 -57.86 -19.55 63.45
N ARG A 242 -56.72 -19.93 64.05
CA ARG A 242 -56.58 -20.04 65.51
C ARG A 242 -56.65 -18.67 66.19
N ILE A 243 -56.01 -17.65 65.61
CA ILE A 243 -56.07 -16.27 66.10
C ILE A 243 -57.51 -15.76 66.07
N ASP A 244 -58.22 -15.94 64.96
CA ASP A 244 -59.64 -15.54 64.85
C ASP A 244 -60.52 -16.22 65.92
N GLY A 245 -60.23 -17.48 66.27
CA GLY A 245 -60.91 -18.20 67.34
C GLY A 245 -60.60 -17.66 68.75
N ILE A 246 -59.34 -17.28 68.99
CA ILE A 246 -58.92 -16.63 70.24
C ILE A 246 -59.59 -15.26 70.37
N GLU A 247 -59.62 -14.47 69.30
CA GLU A 247 -60.24 -13.14 69.28
C GLU A 247 -61.73 -13.21 69.67
N LYS A 248 -62.49 -14.15 69.08
CA LYS A 248 -63.88 -14.42 69.50
C LYS A 248 -64.01 -14.79 70.97
N SER A 249 -63.11 -15.63 71.47
CA SER A 249 -63.12 -16.06 72.87
C SER A 249 -62.85 -14.88 73.82
N ILE A 250 -61.93 -13.99 73.46
CA ILE A 250 -61.65 -12.75 74.19
C ILE A 250 -62.87 -11.83 74.18
N SER A 251 -63.53 -11.64 73.04
CA SER A 251 -64.76 -10.84 72.96
C SER A 251 -65.87 -11.38 73.87
N ASN A 252 -66.07 -12.70 73.91
CA ASN A 252 -67.02 -13.34 74.81
C ASN A 252 -66.66 -13.12 76.29
N LEU A 253 -65.37 -13.23 76.64
CA LEU A 253 -64.88 -12.96 77.99
C LEU A 253 -65.07 -11.49 78.37
N GLN A 254 -64.76 -10.55 77.49
CA GLN A 254 -64.99 -9.12 77.72
C GLN A 254 -66.48 -8.83 77.99
N GLY A 255 -67.38 -9.38 77.19
CA GLY A 255 -68.83 -9.27 77.42
C GLY A 255 -69.25 -9.88 78.76
N SER A 256 -68.68 -11.02 79.14
CA SER A 256 -68.95 -11.67 80.43
C SER A 256 -68.46 -10.81 81.61
N ILE A 257 -67.27 -10.20 81.49
CA ILE A 257 -66.71 -9.29 82.49
C ILE A 257 -67.59 -8.03 82.63
N GLU A 258 -68.06 -7.46 81.53
CA GLU A 258 -68.98 -6.31 81.56
C GLU A 258 -70.28 -6.62 82.30
N LEU A 259 -70.85 -7.81 82.10
CA LEU A 259 -72.04 -8.25 82.84
C LEU A 259 -71.75 -8.35 84.34
N VAL A 260 -70.62 -8.93 84.74
CA VAL A 260 -70.20 -9.01 86.15
C VAL A 260 -70.00 -7.61 86.76
N LEU A 261 -69.36 -6.69 86.04
CA LEU A 261 -69.19 -5.31 86.47
C LEU A 261 -70.53 -4.59 86.66
N LYS A 262 -71.50 -4.81 85.76
CA LYS A 262 -72.87 -4.29 85.93
C LYS A 262 -73.56 -4.84 87.17
N ILE A 263 -73.37 -6.13 87.50
CA ILE A 263 -73.93 -6.74 88.70
C ILE A 263 -73.31 -6.13 89.97
N LEU A 264 -71.99 -5.89 89.97
CA LEU A 264 -71.27 -5.33 91.12
C LEU A 264 -71.59 -3.84 91.38
N ASN A 265 -71.88 -3.06 90.33
CA ASN A 265 -72.22 -1.63 90.44
C ASN A 265 -73.71 -1.34 90.74
N ASN A 266 -74.58 -2.36 90.79
CA ASN A 266 -76.01 -2.21 91.11
C ASN A 266 -76.34 -2.50 92.60
N LYS A 267 -75.36 -2.24 93.48
CA LYS A 267 -75.53 -2.05 94.92
C LYS A 267 -75.49 -0.56 95.23
#